data_AF-A0A930HX12-F1
#
_entry.id   AF-A0A930HX12-F1
#
_cell.length_a   1.000
_cell.length_b   1.000
_cell.length_c   1.000
_cell.angle_alpha   90.00
_cell.angle_beta   90.00
_cell.angle_gamma   90.00
#
_symmetry.space_group_name_H-M   'P 1'
#
loop_
_entity.id
_entity.type
_entity.pdbx_description
1 polymer ?
#
loop_
_entity_poly.entity_id
_entity_poly.type
_entity_poly.pdbx_seq_one_letter_code
_entity_poly.pdbx_strand_id
1 'polypeptide(L)' 'MRLKKIILSLLSALFVGTTLGLPSAAQAQAPSEMPPLPIDTAVRIGKLPNGLTYFIRHNEEPKG' A
#
# COMPACT_ATOMS: atom_id res chain seq x y z
N MET A 1 -26.06 -39.70 -22.01
CA MET A 1 -25.43 -38.47 -22.53
C MET A 1 -26.11 -37.16 -22.14
N ARG A 2 -27.45 -37.08 -22.04
CA ARG A 2 -28.15 -35.81 -21.72
C ARG A 2 -28.04 -35.39 -20.25
N LEU A 3 -28.07 -36.33 -19.31
CA LEU A 3 -27.96 -36.04 -17.87
C LEU A 3 -26.58 -35.43 -17.48
N LYS A 4 -25.48 -35.97 -18.02
CA LYS A 4 -24.13 -35.43 -17.79
C LYS A 4 -23.96 -33.99 -18.33
N LYS A 5 -24.66 -33.65 -19.43
CA LYS A 5 -24.63 -32.30 -20.02
C LYS A 5 -25.44 -31.29 -19.20
N ILE A 6 -26.55 -31.71 -18.60
CA ILE A 6 -27.36 -30.87 -17.69
C ILE A 6 -26.61 -30.63 -16.37
N ILE A 7 -25.98 -31.67 -15.83
CA ILE A 7 -25.13 -31.53 -14.63
C ILE A 7 -23.97 -30.58 -14.92
N LEU A 8 -23.31 -30.73 -16.08
CA LEU A 8 -22.22 -29.83 -16.48
C LEU A 8 -22.70 -28.38 -16.68
N SER A 9 -23.91 -28.15 -17.23
CA SER A 9 -24.45 -26.80 -17.42
C SER A 9 -24.85 -26.13 -16.10
N LEU A 10 -25.37 -26.89 -15.15
CA LEU A 10 -25.68 -26.40 -13.80
C LEU A 10 -24.41 -26.09 -13.01
N LEU A 11 -23.37 -26.93 -13.15
CA LEU A 11 -22.06 -26.68 -12.53
C LEU A 11 -21.40 -25.42 -13.12
N SER A 12 -21.47 -25.22 -14.44
CA SER A 12 -20.95 -24.01 -15.09
C SER A 12 -21.77 -22.77 -14.74
N ALA A 13 -23.10 -22.88 -14.61
CA ALA A 13 -23.94 -21.75 -14.21
C ALA A 13 -23.65 -21.33 -12.76
N LEU A 14 -23.38 -22.28 -11.87
CA LEU A 14 -22.95 -22.01 -10.51
C LEU A 14 -21.55 -21.36 -10.46
N PHE A 15 -20.62 -21.83 -11.30
CA PHE A 15 -19.27 -21.26 -11.39
C PHE A 15 -19.27 -19.81 -11.93
N VAL A 16 -20.05 -19.55 -12.99
CA VAL A 16 -20.22 -18.20 -13.55
C VAL A 16 -20.90 -17.26 -12.54
N GLY A 17 -21.92 -17.74 -11.81
CA GLY A 17 -22.57 -16.99 -10.74
C GLY A 17 -21.63 -16.63 -9.58
N THR A 18 -20.70 -17.53 -9.21
CA THR A 18 -19.68 -17.23 -8.20
C THR A 18 -18.63 -16.23 -8.67
N THR A 19 -18.26 -16.22 -9.96
CA THR A 19 -17.24 -15.28 -10.48
C THR A 19 -17.74 -13.85 -10.70
N LEU A 20 -19.04 -13.66 -10.93
CA LEU A 20 -19.64 -12.33 -11.21
C LEU A 20 -20.12 -11.59 -9.96
N GLY A 21 -20.20 -12.26 -8.81
CA GLY A 21 -20.79 -11.71 -7.57
C GLY A 21 -19.80 -11.23 -6.51
N LEU A 22 -18.49 -11.44 -6.70
CA LEU A 22 -17.48 -10.98 -5.75
C LEU A 22 -17.04 -9.56 -6.14
N PRO A 23 -17.34 -8.52 -5.33
CA PRO A 23 -16.68 -7.23 -5.54
C PRO A 23 -15.18 -7.45 -5.38
N SER A 24 -14.41 -7.18 -6.43
CA SER A 24 -12.95 -7.08 -6.34
C SER A 24 -12.64 -5.95 -5.35
N ALA A 25 -12.49 -6.29 -4.07
CA ALA A 25 -12.00 -5.39 -3.06
C ALA A 25 -10.53 -5.12 -3.38
N ALA A 26 -10.27 -4.08 -4.16
CA ALA A 26 -8.93 -3.53 -4.32
C ALA A 26 -8.53 -2.98 -2.95
N GLN A 27 -7.91 -3.84 -2.14
CA GLN A 27 -7.31 -3.43 -0.88
C GLN A 27 -6.04 -2.66 -1.24
N ALA A 28 -6.03 -1.35 -0.96
CA ALA A 28 -4.79 -0.61 -0.96
C ALA A 28 -3.81 -1.31 -0.01
N GLN A 29 -2.54 -1.41 -0.41
CA GLN A 29 -1.51 -1.91 0.49
C GLN A 29 -1.51 -1.00 1.72
N ALA A 30 -2.04 -1.51 2.83
CA ALA A 30 -1.88 -0.85 4.12
C ALA A 30 -0.37 -0.70 4.33
N PRO A 31 0.12 0.46 4.80
CA PRO A 31 1.50 0.56 5.21
C PRO A 31 1.73 -0.55 6.24
N SER A 32 2.50 -1.57 5.86
CA SER A 32 3.07 -2.49 6.83
C SER A 32 3.72 -1.63 7.92
N GLU A 33 3.67 -2.07 9.18
CA GLU A 33 4.38 -1.42 10.29
C GLU A 33 5.89 -1.52 10.09
N MET A 34 6.40 -0.84 9.06
CA MET A 34 7.80 -0.73 8.74
C MET A 34 8.41 0.13 9.84
N PRO A 35 9.51 -0.32 10.45
CA PRO A 35 10.26 0.51 11.38
C PRO A 35 10.55 1.86 10.72
N PRO A 36 10.44 2.97 11.45
CA PRO A 36 10.79 4.27 10.92
C PRO A 36 12.23 4.25 10.42
N LEU A 37 12.47 4.87 9.26
CA LEU A 37 13.82 4.98 8.73
C LEU A 37 14.71 5.71 9.75
N PRO A 38 15.97 5.28 9.89
CA PRO A 38 16.91 5.99 10.75
C PRO A 38 17.10 7.42 10.24
N ILE A 39 17.06 8.38 11.17
CA ILE A 39 17.34 9.78 10.86
C ILE A 39 18.86 9.95 10.71
N ASP A 40 19.27 10.76 9.73
CA ASP A 40 20.67 11.16 9.56
C ASP A 40 21.18 11.88 10.81
N THR A 41 22.20 11.30 11.45
CA THR A 41 22.80 11.81 12.69
C THR A 41 23.42 13.20 12.57
N ALA A 42 23.73 13.66 11.35
CA ALA A 42 24.24 15.01 11.11
C ALA A 42 23.14 16.09 11.12
N VAL A 43 21.87 15.69 11.15
CA VAL A 43 20.72 16.61 11.14
C VAL A 43 20.40 17.05 12.56
N ARG A 44 20.34 18.37 12.77
CA ARG A 44 19.84 19.00 14.00
C ARG A 44 18.38 19.38 13.82
N ILE A 45 17.53 18.97 14.75
CA ILE A 45 16.07 19.15 14.69
C ILE A 45 15.60 19.97 15.90
N GLY A 46 14.64 20.87 15.70
CA GLY A 46 13.99 21.59 16.79
C GLY A 46 12.74 22.35 16.36
N LYS A 47 12.12 23.08 17.30
CA LYS A 47 10.95 23.93 17.05
C LYS A 47 11.23 25.38 17.41
N LEU A 48 10.80 26.28 16.54
CA LEU A 48 10.84 27.73 16.75
C LEU A 48 9.66 28.17 17.64
N PRO A 49 9.74 29.36 18.30
CA PRO A 49 8.65 29.89 19.12
C PRO A 49 7.33 30.11 18.37
N ASN A 50 7.38 30.26 17.05
CA ASN A 50 6.20 30.37 16.18
C ASN A 50 5.61 29.00 15.77
N GLY A 51 6.14 27.89 16.30
CA GLY A 51 5.67 26.54 16.04
C GLY A 51 6.28 25.83 14.83
N LEU A 52 7.12 26.51 14.03
CA LEU A 52 7.79 25.87 12.88
C LEU A 52 8.85 24.88 13.34
N THR A 53 8.94 23.74 12.67
CA THR A 53 9.99 22.73 12.92
C THR A 53 11.13 22.94 11.92
N TYR A 54 12.37 23.00 12.40
CA TYR A 54 13.55 23.16 11.55
C TYR A 54 14.38 21.87 11.49
N PHE A 55 15.07 21.69 10.36
CA PHE A 55 16.04 20.64 10.11
C PHE A 55 17.29 21.30 9.53
N ILE A 56 18.43 21.18 10.22
CA ILE A 56 19.69 21.80 9.80
C ILE A 56 20.73 20.71 9.62
N ARG A 57 21.31 20.62 8.41
CA ARG A 57 22.47 19.78 8.12
C ARG A 57 23.55 20.63 7.51
N HIS A 58 24.78 20.44 7.96
CA HIS A 58 25.94 21.13 7.41
C HIS A 58 26.25 20.65 5.99
N ASN A 59 26.55 21.56 5.08
CA ASN A 59 27.00 21.26 3.72
C ASN A 59 28.32 21.99 3.45
N GLU A 60 29.34 21.24 3.06
CA GLU A 60 30.68 21.75 2.78
C GLU A 60 30.88 22.08 1.30
N GLU A 61 29.94 21.78 0.40
CA GLU A 61 30.20 21.79 -1.05
C GLU A 61 29.10 22.48 -1.91
N PRO A 62 29.49 23.13 -3.04
CA PRO A 62 30.87 23.42 -3.43
C PRO A 62 31.45 24.56 -2.57
N LYS A 63 32.76 24.51 -2.35
CA LYS A 63 33.49 25.67 -1.83
C LYS A 63 33.89 26.50 -3.04
N GLY A 64 33.43 27.74 -3.09
CA GLY A 64 33.79 28.68 -4.15
C GLY A 64 35.27 29.04 -4.16
#